data_AF-A0A7Y9W5Y3-F1
#
_entry.id   AF-A0A7Y9W5Y3-F1
#
_cell.length_a   1.000
_cell.length_b   1.000
_cell.length_c   1.000
_cell.angle_alpha   90.00
_cell.angle_beta   90.00
_cell.angle_gamma   90.00
#
_symmetry.space_group_name_H-M   'P 1'
#
loop_
_entity.id
_entity.type
_entity.pdbx_description
1 polymer ?
#
loop_
_entity_poly.entity_id
_entity_poly.type
_entity_poly.pdbx_seq_one_letter_code
_entity_poly.pdbx_strand_id
1 'polypeptide(L)'
;MDDQPGNDDAAIAQCVADVHGERPLRLERQAFAHSGNAVYRAHMPGGRSLAVRVSPKAQTFLHTGANLATLHGLGLPVQTVLSQGTTPAGGDFVVLDWLPGRDLFYVFDSLDARQTERIAEAVIEIQCRVAQQLPATAQGSFGWTAIGARAPRARWTEIFDEPTPITSHVATLARADATPLDRFRARLGLVAPRSKTTSTHCARSAFSTT
;
A
#
# COMPACT_ATOMS: atom_id res chain seq x y z
N MET A 1 -19.49 -17.96 12.84
CA MET A 1 -19.61 -16.98 11.74
C MET A 1 -18.67 -17.52 10.69
N ASP A 2 -19.25 -18.30 9.79
CA ASP A 2 -18.56 -19.36 9.06
C ASP A 2 -17.63 -18.79 7.99
N ASP A 3 -16.34 -19.09 8.15
CA ASP A 3 -15.34 -18.98 7.10
C ASP A 3 -15.70 -20.02 6.02
N GLN A 4 -16.13 -19.55 4.86
CA GLN A 4 -16.37 -20.38 3.68
C GLN A 4 -15.33 -20.09 2.58
N PRO A 5 -14.01 -20.26 2.87
CA PRO A 5 -12.93 -19.84 1.97
C PRO A 5 -12.93 -20.58 0.62
N GLY A 6 -13.48 -21.79 0.56
CA GLY A 6 -13.51 -22.59 -0.67
C GLY A 6 -14.47 -22.09 -1.75
N ASN A 7 -15.53 -21.38 -1.38
CA ASN A 7 -16.51 -20.86 -2.36
C ASN A 7 -16.01 -19.55 -3.00
N ASP A 8 -15.41 -18.69 -2.18
CA ASP A 8 -14.87 -17.41 -2.61
C ASP A 8 -13.67 -17.58 -3.57
N ASP A 9 -12.78 -18.53 -3.29
CA ASP A 9 -11.63 -18.83 -4.16
C ASP A 9 -12.07 -19.34 -5.54
N ALA A 10 -13.12 -20.17 -5.60
CA ALA A 10 -13.64 -20.68 -6.86
C ALA A 10 -14.27 -19.55 -7.71
N ALA A 11 -15.02 -18.65 -7.07
CA ALA A 11 -15.59 -17.48 -7.72
C ALA A 11 -14.50 -16.53 -8.23
N ILE A 12 -13.46 -16.25 -7.42
CA ILE A 12 -12.33 -15.42 -7.83
C ILE A 12 -11.57 -16.05 -9.00
N ALA A 13 -11.31 -17.36 -8.95
CA ALA A 13 -10.65 -18.06 -10.05
C ALA A 13 -11.46 -17.99 -11.35
N GLN A 14 -12.80 -18.03 -11.27
CA GLN A 14 -13.67 -17.84 -12.42
C GLN A 14 -13.59 -16.40 -12.95
N CYS A 15 -13.67 -15.39 -12.07
CA CYS A 15 -13.51 -13.98 -12.47
C CYS A 15 -12.18 -13.75 -13.20
N VAL A 16 -11.07 -14.31 -12.69
CA VAL A 16 -9.77 -14.25 -13.35
C VAL A 16 -9.82 -14.93 -14.71
N ALA A 17 -10.43 -16.11 -14.83
CA ALA A 17 -10.56 -16.80 -16.11
C ALA A 17 -11.34 -15.97 -17.14
N ASP A 18 -12.42 -15.32 -16.71
CA ASP A 18 -13.30 -14.54 -17.59
C ASP A 18 -12.60 -13.30 -18.17
N VAL A 19 -11.78 -12.60 -17.37
CA VAL A 19 -11.10 -11.36 -17.82
C VAL A 19 -9.70 -11.59 -18.36
N HIS A 20 -8.99 -12.60 -17.86
CA HIS A 20 -7.61 -12.90 -18.24
C HIS A 20 -7.53 -13.97 -19.35
N GLY A 21 -8.63 -14.69 -19.60
CA GLY A 21 -8.72 -15.76 -20.60
C GLY A 21 -8.08 -17.09 -20.18
N GLU A 22 -7.58 -17.19 -18.94
CA GLU A 22 -6.95 -18.39 -18.41
C GLU A 22 -7.26 -18.56 -16.92
N ARG A 23 -7.71 -19.75 -16.54
CA ARG A 23 -8.07 -20.06 -15.15
C ARG A 23 -6.82 -20.42 -14.33
N PRO A 24 -6.63 -19.86 -13.13
CA PRO A 24 -5.60 -20.30 -12.21
C PRO A 24 -5.77 -21.78 -11.82
N LEU A 25 -4.67 -22.51 -11.71
CA LEU A 25 -4.64 -23.88 -11.17
C LEU A 25 -4.89 -23.90 -9.66
N ARG A 26 -4.39 -22.87 -8.97
CA ARG A 26 -4.52 -22.70 -7.53
C ARG A 26 -4.45 -21.21 -7.17
N LEU A 27 -5.31 -20.79 -6.25
CA LEU A 27 -5.18 -19.52 -5.55
C LEU A 27 -4.56 -19.77 -4.18
N GLU A 28 -3.63 -18.90 -3.79
CA GLU A 28 -3.00 -18.94 -2.48
C GLU A 28 -3.11 -17.57 -1.83
N ARG A 29 -3.96 -17.47 -0.81
CA ARG A 29 -4.19 -16.23 -0.08
C ARG A 29 -2.93 -15.82 0.69
N GLN A 30 -2.54 -14.57 0.54
CA GLN A 30 -1.37 -13.99 1.16
C GLN A 30 -1.76 -13.35 2.51
N ALA A 31 -0.95 -13.57 3.55
CA ALA A 31 -1.32 -13.29 4.94
C ALA A 31 -1.37 -11.80 5.35
N PHE A 32 -0.89 -10.86 4.52
CA PHE A 32 -0.71 -9.45 4.93
C PHE A 32 -1.25 -8.45 3.92
N ALA A 33 -2.56 -8.33 3.85
CA ALA A 33 -3.21 -7.27 3.11
C ALA A 33 -3.79 -6.23 4.09
N HIS A 34 -2.95 -5.30 4.53
CA HIS A 34 -3.32 -4.21 5.47
C HIS A 34 -4.28 -3.16 4.87
N SER A 35 -4.68 -3.34 3.61
CA SER A 35 -5.54 -2.40 2.88
C SER A 35 -7.03 -2.75 2.94
N GLY A 36 -7.42 -3.80 3.68
CA GLY A 36 -8.79 -4.33 3.66
C GLY A 36 -9.16 -5.09 2.38
N ASN A 37 -8.17 -5.33 1.51
CA ASN A 37 -8.31 -6.14 0.30
C ASN A 37 -7.82 -7.56 0.59
N ALA A 38 -8.30 -8.57 -0.13
CA ALA A 38 -7.65 -9.87 -0.17
C ALA A 38 -6.60 -9.88 -1.29
N VAL A 39 -5.44 -10.48 -1.03
CA VAL A 39 -4.38 -10.66 -2.04
C VAL A 39 -4.12 -12.14 -2.20
N TYR A 40 -4.11 -12.62 -3.43
CA TYR A 40 -3.84 -14.00 -3.79
C TYR A 40 -2.65 -14.07 -4.73
N ARG A 41 -1.84 -15.10 -4.55
CA ARG A 41 -0.97 -15.60 -5.61
C ARG A 41 -1.74 -16.62 -6.42
N ALA A 42 -1.98 -16.32 -7.69
CA ALA A 42 -2.58 -17.24 -8.65
C ALA A 42 -1.46 -18.02 -9.35
N HIS A 43 -1.44 -19.33 -9.13
CA HIS A 43 -0.54 -20.26 -9.81
C HIS A 43 -1.18 -20.63 -11.14
N MET A 44 -0.54 -20.25 -12.24
CA MET A 44 -1.08 -20.45 -13.59
C MET A 44 -0.46 -21.70 -14.23
N PRO A 45 -1.10 -22.25 -15.29
CA PRO A 45 -0.44 -23.20 -16.18
C PRO A 45 0.92 -22.69 -16.69
N GLY A 46 1.84 -23.61 -16.93
CA GLY A 46 3.22 -23.29 -17.34
C GLY A 46 4.11 -22.74 -16.21
N GLY A 47 3.67 -22.77 -14.95
CA GLY A 47 4.49 -22.43 -13.78
C GLY A 47 4.62 -20.93 -13.49
N ARG A 48 3.99 -20.07 -14.29
CA ARG A 48 3.94 -18.62 -14.04
C ARG A 48 3.02 -18.30 -12.85
N SER A 49 3.26 -17.17 -12.20
CA SER A 49 2.40 -16.67 -11.12
C SER A 49 1.86 -15.30 -11.46
N LEU A 50 0.62 -15.02 -11.03
CA LEU A 50 0.01 -13.70 -11.08
C LEU A 50 -0.37 -13.26 -9.66
N ALA A 51 -0.42 -11.95 -9.42
CA ALA A 51 -0.99 -11.41 -8.20
C ALA A 51 -2.43 -10.97 -8.47
N VAL A 52 -3.38 -11.46 -7.66
CA VAL A 52 -4.79 -11.08 -7.76
C VAL A 52 -5.15 -10.32 -6.50
N ARG A 53 -5.57 -9.05 -6.64
CA ARG A 53 -6.06 -8.25 -5.51
C ARG A 53 -7.57 -8.11 -5.65
N VAL A 54 -8.29 -8.37 -4.57
CA VAL A 54 -9.76 -8.36 -4.54
C VAL A 54 -10.21 -7.44 -3.41
N SER A 55 -11.16 -6.57 -3.70
CA SER A 55 -11.78 -5.66 -2.73
C SER A 55 -13.30 -5.89 -2.73
N PRO A 56 -13.96 -5.91 -1.57
CA PRO A 56 -15.42 -5.91 -1.52
C PRO A 56 -16.01 -4.56 -1.98
N LYS A 57 -15.20 -3.51 -2.11
CA LYS A 57 -15.64 -2.17 -2.50
C LYS A 57 -15.44 -1.95 -4.00
N ALA A 58 -16.49 -1.48 -4.67
CA ALA A 58 -16.42 -1.05 -6.06
C ALA A 58 -15.37 0.05 -6.27
N GLN A 59 -14.79 0.10 -7.47
CA GLN A 59 -13.83 1.14 -7.92
C GLN A 59 -12.55 1.26 -7.08
N THR A 60 -12.26 0.29 -6.21
CA THR A 60 -11.05 0.30 -5.35
C THR A 60 -9.77 0.40 -6.19
N PHE A 61 -9.75 -0.21 -7.37
CA PHE A 61 -8.56 -0.29 -8.21
C PHE A 61 -8.60 0.64 -9.43
N LEU A 62 -9.59 1.54 -9.53
CA LEU A 62 -9.83 2.42 -10.68
C LEU A 62 -8.58 3.15 -11.20
N HIS A 63 -7.73 3.63 -10.30
CA HIS A 63 -6.52 4.38 -10.65
C HIS A 63 -5.24 3.54 -10.68
N THR A 64 -5.32 2.24 -10.35
CA THR A 64 -4.15 1.36 -10.21
C THR A 64 -3.36 1.27 -11.51
N GLY A 65 -4.04 1.04 -12.64
CA GLY A 65 -3.38 0.92 -13.94
C GLY A 65 -2.62 2.19 -14.34
N ALA A 66 -3.27 3.35 -14.27
CA ALA A 66 -2.64 4.62 -14.61
C ALA A 66 -1.46 4.96 -13.69
N ASN A 67 -1.60 4.72 -12.38
CA ASN A 67 -0.54 4.97 -11.42
C ASN A 67 0.67 4.06 -11.67
N LEU A 68 0.45 2.75 -11.82
CA LEU A 68 1.52 1.79 -12.08
C LEU A 68 2.19 2.05 -13.43
N ALA A 69 1.44 2.37 -14.49
CA ALA A 69 2.01 2.73 -15.78
C ALA A 69 2.89 3.99 -15.70
N THR A 70 2.47 5.00 -14.93
CA THR A 70 3.26 6.21 -14.70
C THR A 70 4.56 5.88 -13.97
N LEU A 71 4.50 5.10 -12.89
CA LEU A 71 5.67 4.69 -12.11
C LEU A 71 6.63 3.81 -12.94
N HIS A 72 6.09 2.89 -13.74
CA HIS A 72 6.88 2.10 -14.68
C HIS A 72 7.57 2.99 -15.73
N GLY A 73 6.89 4.04 -16.21
CA GLY A 73 7.47 5.05 -17.10
C GLY A 73 8.66 5.80 -16.51
N LEU A 74 8.79 5.87 -15.18
CA LEU A 74 9.95 6.39 -14.46
C LEU A 74 11.07 5.35 -14.27
N GLY A 75 10.93 4.15 -14.85
CA GLY A 75 11.87 3.04 -14.71
C GLY A 75 11.86 2.41 -13.31
N LEU A 76 10.73 2.48 -12.60
CA LEU A 76 10.58 1.85 -11.28
C LEU A 76 10.16 0.38 -11.41
N PRO A 77 10.67 -0.52 -10.55
CA PRO A 77 10.33 -1.94 -10.57
C PRO A 77 8.96 -2.18 -9.92
N VAL A 78 7.90 -1.73 -10.60
CA VAL A 78 6.51 -1.89 -10.17
C VAL A 78 5.79 -2.96 -10.99
N GLN A 79 4.67 -3.45 -10.45
CA GLN A 79 3.82 -4.41 -11.15
C GLN A 79 3.14 -3.79 -12.39
N THR A 80 2.80 -4.64 -13.34
CA THR A 80 2.00 -4.32 -14.52
C THR A 80 0.57 -4.83 -14.33
N VAL A 81 -0.44 -3.99 -14.62
CA VAL A 81 -1.84 -4.44 -14.69
C VAL A 81 -2.06 -5.24 -15.96
N LEU A 82 -2.49 -6.49 -15.79
CA LEU A 82 -2.81 -7.39 -16.90
C LEU A 82 -4.30 -7.36 -17.22
N SER A 83 -5.14 -7.34 -16.20
CA SER A 83 -6.60 -7.26 -16.32
C SER A 83 -7.23 -6.71 -15.04
N GLN A 84 -8.47 -6.24 -15.14
CA GLN A 84 -9.28 -5.75 -14.03
C GLN A 84 -10.76 -6.02 -14.31
N GLY A 85 -11.56 -6.12 -13.27
CA GLY A 85 -12.99 -6.36 -13.42
C GLY A 85 -13.74 -6.29 -12.09
N THR A 86 -15.04 -6.53 -12.16
CA THR A 86 -15.91 -6.53 -10.97
C THR A 86 -16.19 -7.95 -10.50
N THR A 87 -16.21 -8.16 -9.19
CA THR A 87 -16.66 -9.43 -8.60
C THR A 87 -18.20 -9.53 -8.66
N PRO A 88 -18.78 -10.75 -8.63
CA PRO A 88 -20.24 -10.93 -8.61
C PRO A 88 -20.95 -10.23 -7.44
N ALA A 89 -20.25 -10.04 -6.32
CA ALA A 89 -20.75 -9.34 -5.14
C ALA A 89 -20.71 -7.80 -5.28
N GLY A 90 -20.34 -7.26 -6.45
CA GLY A 90 -20.23 -5.82 -6.69
C GLY A 90 -18.93 -5.17 -6.21
N GLY A 91 -17.99 -5.98 -5.70
CA GLY A 91 -16.62 -5.56 -5.42
C GLY A 91 -15.76 -5.43 -6.68
N ASP A 92 -14.48 -5.13 -6.48
CA ASP A 92 -13.51 -4.86 -7.55
C ASP A 92 -12.33 -5.83 -7.46
N PHE A 93 -11.72 -6.19 -8.58
CA PHE A 93 -10.50 -6.98 -8.60
C PHE A 93 -9.54 -6.55 -9.71
N VAL A 94 -8.25 -6.75 -9.46
CA VAL A 94 -7.18 -6.48 -10.42
C VAL A 94 -6.19 -7.64 -10.45
N VAL A 95 -5.78 -8.03 -11.66
CA VAL A 95 -4.77 -9.03 -11.93
C VAL A 95 -3.50 -8.33 -12.39
N LEU A 96 -2.40 -8.66 -11.72
CA LEU A 96 -1.08 -8.08 -11.92
C LEU A 96 -0.08 -9.19 -12.21
N ASP A 97 1.04 -8.85 -12.86
CA ASP A 97 2.20 -9.73 -12.88
C ASP A 97 2.71 -10.02 -11.46
N TRP A 98 3.39 -11.16 -11.28
CA TRP A 98 4.01 -11.49 -10.01
C TRP A 98 5.47 -11.03 -10.01
N LEU A 99 5.84 -10.17 -9.06
CA LEU A 99 7.24 -9.80 -8.87
C LEU A 99 7.94 -10.84 -7.99
N PRO A 100 9.03 -11.47 -8.46
CA PRO A 100 9.83 -12.34 -7.61
C PRO A 100 10.52 -11.50 -6.53
N GLY A 101 10.45 -11.95 -5.29
CA GLY A 101 11.07 -11.26 -4.17
C GLY A 101 10.51 -11.69 -2.83
N ARG A 102 10.97 -11.01 -1.78
CA ARG A 102 10.45 -11.15 -0.42
C ARG A 102 10.18 -9.76 0.13
N ASP A 103 9.11 -9.63 0.91
CA ASP A 103 8.84 -8.40 1.65
C ASP A 103 9.96 -8.16 2.67
N LEU A 104 10.42 -6.91 2.77
CA LEU A 104 11.50 -6.51 3.68
C LEU A 104 11.17 -6.90 5.12
N PHE A 105 9.90 -6.86 5.53
CA PHE A 105 9.46 -7.26 6.86
C PHE A 105 9.95 -8.66 7.27
N TYR A 106 10.03 -9.62 6.35
CA TYR A 106 10.45 -10.99 6.66
C TYR A 106 11.94 -11.24 6.59
N VAL A 107 12.68 -10.37 5.91
CA VAL A 107 14.11 -10.56 5.67
C VAL A 107 14.97 -9.59 6.46
N PHE A 108 14.38 -8.52 7.01
CA PHE A 108 15.10 -7.42 7.64
C PHE A 108 16.12 -7.90 8.69
N ASP A 109 15.70 -8.79 9.60
CA ASP A 109 16.55 -9.33 10.67
C ASP A 109 17.67 -10.26 10.18
N SER A 110 17.61 -10.68 8.92
CA SER A 110 18.61 -11.54 8.27
C SER A 110 19.59 -10.79 7.37
N LEU A 111 19.39 -9.48 7.18
CA LEU A 111 20.24 -8.67 6.32
C LEU A 111 21.56 -8.34 7.01
N ASP A 112 22.67 -8.47 6.27
CA ASP A 112 23.92 -7.88 6.70
C ASP A 112 23.94 -6.35 6.47
N ALA A 113 24.97 -5.69 6.99
CA ALA A 113 25.11 -4.22 6.89
C ALA A 113 25.16 -3.73 5.43
N ARG A 114 25.85 -4.47 4.55
CA ARG A 114 26.00 -4.10 3.13
C ARG A 114 24.69 -4.30 2.37
N GLN A 115 23.94 -5.35 2.67
CA GLN A 115 22.62 -5.58 2.09
C GLN A 115 21.63 -4.49 2.53
N THR A 116 21.68 -4.12 3.81
CA THR A 116 20.86 -3.03 4.38
C THR A 116 21.17 -1.70 3.71
N GLU A 117 22.46 -1.35 3.56
CA GLU A 117 22.91 -0.14 2.88
C GLU A 117 22.40 -0.08 1.44
N ARG A 118 22.58 -1.15 0.67
CA ARG A 118 22.11 -1.23 -0.73
C ARG A 118 20.59 -1.07 -0.86
N ILE A 119 19.83 -1.62 0.08
CA ILE A 119 18.37 -1.46 0.11
C ILE A 119 18.01 0.00 0.40
N ALA A 120 18.68 0.63 1.37
CA ALA A 120 18.45 2.03 1.69
C ALA A 120 18.77 2.95 0.51
N GLU A 121 19.91 2.74 -0.16
CA GLU A 121 20.29 3.46 -1.38
C GLU A 121 19.22 3.34 -2.47
N ALA A 122 18.76 2.12 -2.75
CA ALA A 122 17.73 1.87 -3.76
C ALA A 122 16.40 2.55 -3.40
N VAL A 123 15.99 2.50 -2.12
CA VAL A 123 14.75 3.15 -1.66
C VAL A 123 14.84 4.67 -1.80
N ILE A 124 15.97 5.27 -1.40
CA ILE A 124 16.20 6.72 -1.50
C ILE A 124 16.20 7.15 -2.96
N GLU A 125 16.92 6.42 -3.82
CA GLU A 125 16.97 6.73 -5.26
C GLU A 125 15.58 6.73 -5.89
N ILE A 126 14.78 5.70 -5.59
CA ILE A 126 13.39 5.59 -6.07
C ILE A 126 12.55 6.75 -5.56
N GLN A 127 12.60 7.06 -4.26
CA GLN A 127 11.84 8.15 -3.67
C GLN A 127 12.22 9.51 -4.25
N CYS A 128 13.51 9.78 -4.42
CA CYS A 128 14.00 11.00 -5.04
C CYS A 128 13.52 11.11 -6.49
N ARG A 129 13.60 10.03 -7.27
CA ARG A 129 13.13 10.00 -8.66
C ARG A 129 11.65 10.33 -8.77
N VAL A 130 10.82 9.69 -7.95
CA VAL A 130 9.37 9.96 -7.86
C VAL A 130 9.11 11.42 -7.51
N ALA A 131 9.78 11.94 -6.47
CA ALA A 131 9.58 13.31 -6.00
C ALA A 131 9.99 14.37 -7.02
N GLN A 132 11.01 14.10 -7.85
CA GLN A 132 11.54 15.04 -8.84
C GLN A 132 10.79 15.00 -10.17
N GLN A 133 10.28 13.83 -10.58
CA GLN A 133 9.78 13.63 -11.94
C GLN A 133 8.26 13.55 -12.04
N LEU A 134 7.55 13.22 -10.95
CA LEU A 134 6.09 13.28 -10.99
C LEU A 134 5.62 14.74 -11.04
N PRO A 135 4.52 15.04 -11.75
CA PRO A 135 3.94 16.37 -11.75
C PRO A 135 3.62 16.78 -10.31
N ALA A 136 4.06 17.97 -9.91
CA ALA A 136 3.60 18.56 -8.66
C ALA A 136 2.07 18.62 -8.70
N THR A 137 1.41 18.24 -7.61
CA THR A 137 -0.05 18.35 -7.53
C THR A 137 -0.42 19.81 -7.85
N ALA A 138 -1.37 20.00 -8.76
CA ALA A 138 -1.87 21.34 -9.06
C ALA A 138 -2.33 21.94 -7.72
N GLN A 139 -1.63 22.99 -7.26
CA GLN A 139 -1.90 23.74 -6.02
C GLN A 139 -1.42 23.13 -4.69
N GLY A 140 -0.27 22.43 -4.65
CA GLY A 140 0.40 22.13 -3.37
C GLY A 140 -0.48 21.38 -2.37
N SER A 141 -1.29 20.46 -2.89
CA SER A 141 -2.24 19.67 -2.10
C SER A 141 -1.62 18.36 -1.64
N PHE A 142 -2.11 17.85 -0.52
CA PHE A 142 -1.59 16.68 0.18
C PHE A 142 -2.69 15.63 0.43
N GLY A 143 -2.31 14.36 0.46
CA GLY A 143 -3.17 13.24 0.85
C GLY A 143 -3.17 12.08 -0.14
N TRP A 144 -3.97 11.06 0.17
CA TRP A 144 -4.11 9.87 -0.65
C TRP A 144 -4.96 10.19 -1.89
N THR A 145 -4.34 10.23 -3.06
CA THR A 145 -5.02 10.47 -4.34
C THR A 145 -4.27 9.80 -5.50
N ALA A 146 -4.90 9.74 -6.67
CA ALA A 146 -4.25 9.25 -7.87
C ALA A 146 -3.13 10.19 -8.35
N ILE A 147 -2.13 9.66 -9.04
CA ILE A 147 -1.05 10.48 -9.60
C ILE A 147 -1.64 11.47 -10.61
N GLY A 148 -1.29 12.75 -10.47
CA GLY A 148 -1.82 13.84 -11.29
C GLY A 148 -3.19 14.38 -10.85
N ALA A 149 -3.87 13.76 -9.88
CA ALA A 149 -5.11 14.27 -9.33
C ALA A 149 -4.86 15.29 -8.21
N ARG A 150 -5.87 16.13 -7.93
CA ARG A 150 -5.85 17.03 -6.78
C ARG A 150 -6.02 16.22 -5.50
N ALA A 151 -5.17 16.47 -4.52
CA ALA A 151 -5.27 15.82 -3.22
C ALA A 151 -6.23 16.59 -2.28
N PRO A 152 -6.86 15.92 -1.30
CA PRO A 152 -7.97 16.50 -0.54
C PRO A 152 -7.56 17.54 0.51
N ARG A 153 -6.28 17.59 0.91
CA ARG A 153 -5.79 18.46 1.99
C ARG A 153 -4.91 19.57 1.47
N ALA A 154 -4.87 20.70 2.19
CA ALA A 154 -4.02 21.83 1.84
C ALA A 154 -2.64 21.75 2.48
N ARG A 155 -2.49 20.95 3.55
CA ARG A 155 -1.22 20.79 4.28
C ARG A 155 -0.93 19.33 4.58
N TRP A 156 0.34 18.95 4.58
CA TRP A 156 0.79 17.60 4.94
C TRP A 156 0.32 17.19 6.36
N THR A 157 0.32 18.14 7.29
CA THR A 157 -0.12 17.93 8.68
C THR A 157 -1.59 17.55 8.81
N GLU A 158 -2.42 17.80 7.80
CA GLU A 158 -3.85 17.49 7.79
C GLU A 158 -4.17 16.07 7.28
N ILE A 159 -3.14 15.32 6.85
CA ILE A 159 -3.32 13.92 6.43
C ILE A 159 -3.46 13.00 7.64
N PHE A 160 -2.72 13.31 8.69
CA PHE A 160 -2.74 12.52 9.91
C PHE A 160 -3.97 12.92 10.72
N ASP A 161 -4.77 11.93 11.10
CA ASP A 161 -5.81 12.12 12.10
C ASP A 161 -5.18 12.50 13.45
N GLU A 162 -6.03 12.85 14.42
CA GLU A 162 -5.55 13.03 15.79
C GLU A 162 -4.74 11.81 16.23
N PRO A 163 -3.56 12.01 16.86
CA PRO A 163 -2.74 10.91 17.33
C PRO A 163 -3.60 9.96 18.16
N THR A 164 -3.47 8.66 17.88
CA THR A 164 -4.16 7.63 18.67
C THR A 164 -3.85 7.88 20.16
N PRO A 165 -4.86 7.99 21.04
CA PRO A 165 -4.62 8.26 22.45
C PRO A 165 -3.68 7.23 23.08
N ILE A 166 -2.82 7.67 24.00
CA ILE A 166 -1.90 6.79 24.74
C ILE A 166 -2.65 5.59 25.35
N THR A 167 -3.87 5.83 25.86
CA THR A 167 -4.75 4.80 26.43
C THR A 167 -5.06 3.69 25.44
N SER A 168 -5.23 4.00 24.15
CA SER A 168 -5.45 3.01 23.08
C SER A 168 -4.20 2.18 22.79
N HIS A 169 -2.99 2.76 22.87
CA HIS A 169 -1.75 2.01 22.74
C HIS A 169 -1.51 1.08 23.94
N VAL A 170 -1.77 1.55 25.17
CA VAL A 170 -1.70 0.73 26.38
C VAL A 170 -2.71 -0.42 26.33
N ALA A 171 -3.96 -0.14 25.93
CA ALA A 171 -4.99 -1.16 25.77
C ALA A 171 -4.60 -2.21 24.71
N THR A 172 -3.97 -1.79 23.60
CA THR A 172 -3.46 -2.71 22.57
C THR A 172 -2.38 -3.63 23.09
N LEU A 173 -1.47 -3.14 23.94
CA LEU A 173 -0.42 -3.98 24.55
C LEU A 173 -0.97 -4.96 25.58
N ALA A 174 -2.09 -4.63 26.23
CA ALA A 174 -2.75 -5.51 27.21
C ALA A 174 -3.59 -6.63 26.56
N ARG A 175 -3.89 -6.53 25.26
CA ARG A 175 -4.67 -7.52 24.53
C ARG A 175 -3.87 -8.81 24.29
N ALA A 176 -4.45 -9.94 24.69
CA ALA A 176 -3.87 -11.27 24.49
C ALA A 176 -3.78 -11.64 22.99
N ASP A 177 -4.73 -11.17 22.20
CA ASP A 177 -4.87 -11.42 20.76
C ASP A 177 -4.09 -10.42 19.88
N ALA A 178 -3.37 -9.45 20.48
CA ALA A 178 -2.62 -8.46 19.71
C ALA A 178 -1.51 -9.14 18.87
N THR A 179 -1.49 -8.85 17.57
CA THR A 179 -0.45 -9.36 16.68
C THR A 179 0.92 -8.74 17.01
N PRO A 180 2.04 -9.36 16.56
CA PRO A 180 3.35 -8.74 16.71
C PRO A 180 3.43 -7.31 16.16
N LEU A 181 2.75 -7.04 15.05
CA LEU A 181 2.70 -5.71 14.44
C LEU A 181 1.88 -4.72 15.26
N ASP A 182 0.76 -5.14 15.84
CA ASP A 182 -0.04 -4.29 16.73
C ASP A 182 0.78 -3.87 17.94
N ARG A 183 1.54 -4.80 18.52
CA ARG A 183 2.44 -4.52 19.64
C ARG A 183 3.58 -3.59 19.25
N PHE A 184 4.18 -3.79 18.07
CA PHE A 184 5.22 -2.90 17.56
C PHE A 184 4.71 -1.47 17.35
N ARG A 185 3.55 -1.33 16.66
CA ARG A 185 2.90 -0.02 16.45
C ARG A 185 2.53 0.65 17.77
N ALA A 186 1.99 -0.10 18.73
CA ALA A 186 1.65 0.45 20.05
C ALA A 186 2.90 0.93 20.81
N ARG A 187 4.01 0.19 20.77
CA ARG A 187 5.28 0.64 21.37
C ARG A 187 5.81 1.90 20.69
N LEU A 188 5.80 1.96 19.36
CA LEU A 188 6.19 3.17 18.63
C LEU A 188 5.31 4.37 19.00
N GLY A 189 3.99 4.18 19.09
CA GLY A 189 3.05 5.23 19.49
C GLY A 189 3.29 5.77 20.90
N LEU A 190 3.83 4.96 21.82
CA LEU A 190 4.23 5.40 23.16
C LEU A 190 5.54 6.21 23.19
N VAL A 191 6.39 6.07 22.16
CA VAL A 191 7.71 6.71 22.09
C VAL A 191 7.71 7.92 21.15
N ALA A 192 6.73 8.04 20.25
CA ALA A 192 6.63 9.16 19.31
C ALA A 192 6.54 10.52 20.06
N PRO A 193 7.30 11.54 19.63
CA PRO A 193 7.31 12.83 20.29
C PRO A 193 5.92 13.46 20.26
N ARG A 194 5.45 13.92 21.43
CA ARG A 194 4.19 14.64 21.56
C ARG A 194 4.23 15.85 20.63
N SER A 195 3.32 15.93 19.67
CA SER A 195 3.02 17.21 19.01
C SER A 195 2.50 18.15 20.09
N LYS A 196 3.40 18.96 20.66
CA LYS A 196 3.01 20.08 21.50
C LYS A 196 2.09 20.95 20.65
N THR A 197 0.88 21.18 21.15
CA THR A 197 -0.01 22.24 20.71
C THR A 197 0.80 23.53 20.71
N THR A 198 1.38 23.89 19.57
CA THR A 198 2.16 25.12 19.46
C THR A 198 1.19 26.17 18.98
N SER A 199 0.71 26.93 19.96
CA SER A 199 0.03 28.19 19.76
C SER A 199 0.78 29.03 18.72
N THR A 200 0.00 29.60 17.81
CA THR A 200 0.37 30.58 16.80
C THR A 200 1.23 31.71 17.40
N HIS A 201 2.52 31.77 17.07
CA HIS A 201 3.25 33.03 16.79
C HIS A 201 4.73 32.78 16.42
N CYS A 202 5.22 33.63 15.50
CA CYS A 202 6.55 33.66 14.86
C CYS A 202 6.77 32.58 13.78
N ALA A 203 7.06 32.87 12.51
CA ALA A 203 7.80 34.00 11.98
C ALA A 203 7.17 34.57 10.69
N ARG A 204 6.85 35.87 10.72
CA ARG A 204 6.98 36.75 9.56
C ARG A 204 8.45 37.16 9.48
N SER A 205 8.87 37.53 8.26
CA SER A 205 10.10 38.27 7.89
C SER A 205 11.30 37.40 7.49
N ALA A 206 11.46 37.16 6.19
CA ALA A 206 12.72 37.36 5.44
C ALA A 206 12.55 36.88 3.99
N PHE A 207 11.86 37.67 3.16
CA PHE A 207 12.14 37.75 1.73
C PHE A 207 11.96 39.22 1.33
N SER A 208 13.05 39.96 1.47
CA SER A 208 13.31 41.17 0.71
C SER A 208 14.78 41.12 0.36
N THR A 209 15.08 40.89 -0.91
CA THR A 209 16.39 41.18 -1.49
C THR A 209 16.10 41.97 -2.76
N THR A 210 16.72 43.15 -2.79
CA THR A 210 17.24 43.88 -3.96
C THR A 210 17.03 43.27 -5.32
#